data_AF-A0A0G1VNU3-F1
#
_entry.id   AF-A0A0G1VNU3-F1
#
_cell.length_a   1.000
_cell.length_b   1.000
_cell.length_c   1.000
_cell.angle_alpha   90.00
_cell.angle_beta   90.00
_cell.angle_gamma   90.00
#
_symmetry.space_group_name_H-M   'P 1'
#
loop_
_entity.id
_entity.type
_entity.pdbx_description
1 polymer ?
#
loop_
_entity_poly.entity_id
_entity_poly.type
_entity_poly.pdbx_seq_one_letter_code
_entity_poly.pdbx_strand_id
1 'polypeptide(L)'
;MRGQERLTNPDKNETRKTRYFSDFALRHMKEMRVLAKGGALGKENAEWRNVSEHCLAETVGADILAEALGADREKVVTAVLLHDWNKRTEIETMTQHGAEEGYKEVTANGERLLRDYGVPEDVVTLSQSNILKSANRNDWLNLPIEAKIVYFIDVITSGTKFVGFEERLRLAAQKPNTVELSEGFRSTYGGKSLLQVQAEASPLIQKGLEDLLHLEPGTLIDFIMRKLEERIQTY
;
A
#
# COMPACT_ATOMS: atom_id res chain seq x y z
N MET A 1 44.55 -25.28 -13.84
CA MET A 1 43.99 -24.68 -12.62
C MET A 1 43.02 -23.58 -13.04
N ARG A 2 41.72 -23.86 -12.97
CA ARG A 2 40.65 -22.94 -13.40
C ARG A 2 40.38 -21.94 -12.27
N GLY A 3 40.19 -20.68 -12.68
CA GLY A 3 40.03 -19.53 -11.81
C GLY A 3 38.90 -19.71 -10.80
N GLN A 4 39.20 -19.32 -9.56
CA GLN A 4 38.19 -19.04 -8.55
C GLN A 4 37.29 -17.93 -9.07
N GLU A 5 36.02 -18.27 -9.26
CA GLU A 5 34.93 -17.32 -9.44
C GLU A 5 35.02 -16.29 -8.30
N ARG A 6 35.16 -15.01 -8.67
CA ARG A 6 34.96 -13.90 -7.74
C ARG A 6 33.52 -13.97 -7.26
N LEU A 7 33.33 -14.49 -6.06
CA LEU A 7 32.12 -14.28 -5.28
C LEU A 7 31.88 -12.77 -5.22
N THR A 8 30.81 -12.36 -5.89
CA THR A 8 30.36 -10.99 -6.05
C THR A 8 30.19 -10.32 -4.69
N ASN A 9 31.01 -9.31 -4.43
CA ASN A 9 30.79 -8.37 -3.33
C ASN A 9 29.45 -7.66 -3.63
N PRO A 10 28.39 -7.82 -2.80
CA PRO A 10 27.14 -7.11 -3.05
C PRO A 10 27.42 -5.61 -3.09
N ASP A 11 26.73 -4.90 -4.00
CA ASP A 11 26.78 -3.45 -4.03
C ASP A 11 26.53 -2.92 -2.60
N LYS A 12 27.38 -2.00 -2.14
CA LYS A 12 27.24 -1.40 -0.81
C LYS A 12 25.84 -0.81 -0.64
N ASN A 13 25.25 -0.30 -1.73
CA ASN A 13 23.90 0.25 -1.68
C ASN A 13 22.82 -0.83 -1.45
N GLU A 14 22.91 -1.97 -2.13
CA GLU A 14 21.97 -3.09 -1.94
C GLU A 14 22.06 -3.66 -0.52
N THR A 15 23.26 -3.70 0.05
CA THR A 15 23.47 -4.13 1.44
C THR A 15 22.80 -3.17 2.43
N ARG A 16 22.96 -1.85 2.23
CA ARG A 16 22.32 -0.81 3.05
C ARG A 16 20.80 -0.85 2.97
N LYS A 17 20.27 -0.95 1.75
CA LYS A 17 18.83 -1.06 1.52
C LYS A 17 18.26 -2.28 2.23
N THR A 18 18.88 -3.45 2.07
CA THR A 18 18.47 -4.68 2.75
C THR A 18 18.43 -4.48 4.26
N ARG A 19 19.47 -3.86 4.83
CA ARG A 19 19.56 -3.58 6.26
C ARG A 19 18.47 -2.60 6.73
N TYR A 20 18.26 -1.50 6.02
CA TYR A 20 17.23 -0.51 6.32
C TYR A 20 15.84 -1.15 6.39
N PHE A 21 15.46 -1.91 5.36
CA PHE A 21 14.15 -2.55 5.30
C PHE A 21 14.00 -3.67 6.34
N SER A 22 15.07 -4.42 6.62
CA SER A 22 15.07 -5.44 7.67
C SER A 22 14.87 -4.82 9.06
N ASP A 23 15.62 -3.76 9.37
CA ASP A 23 15.51 -3.05 10.64
C ASP A 23 14.16 -2.32 10.78
N PHE A 24 13.60 -1.83 9.66
CA PHE A 24 12.22 -1.30 9.63
C PHE A 24 11.21 -2.41 9.97
N ALA A 25 11.28 -3.57 9.31
CA ALA A 25 10.40 -4.70 9.59
C ALA A 25 10.49 -5.18 11.05
N LEU A 26 11.70 -5.22 11.62
CA LEU A 26 11.92 -5.61 13.02
C LEU A 26 11.31 -4.62 14.03
N ARG A 27 11.19 -3.34 13.67
CA ARG A 27 10.49 -2.35 14.51
C ARG A 27 8.97 -2.50 14.48
N HIS A 28 8.43 -3.14 13.45
CA HIS A 28 6.99 -3.38 13.24
C HIS A 28 6.62 -4.88 13.37
N MET A 29 7.28 -5.60 14.28
CA MET A 29 7.06 -7.03 14.47
C MET A 29 5.65 -7.41 14.94
N LYS A 30 4.86 -6.47 15.48
CA LYS A 30 3.46 -6.75 15.83
C LYS A 30 2.63 -6.93 14.56
N GLU A 31 2.79 -6.02 13.60
CA GLU A 31 2.14 -6.02 12.31
C GLU A 31 2.65 -7.16 11.41
N MET A 32 3.97 -7.43 11.42
CA MET A 32 4.54 -8.55 10.67
C MET A 32 3.96 -9.90 11.11
N ARG A 33 3.59 -10.05 12.40
CA ARG A 33 2.88 -11.25 12.86
C ARG A 33 1.46 -11.33 12.33
N VAL A 34 0.77 -10.20 12.14
CA VAL A 34 -0.56 -10.16 11.52
C VAL A 34 -0.46 -10.54 10.04
N LEU A 35 0.53 -10.03 9.31
CA LEU A 35 0.81 -10.45 7.93
C LEU A 35 1.08 -11.96 7.81
N ALA A 36 1.79 -12.54 8.77
CA ALA A 36 2.00 -14.00 8.83
C ALA A 36 0.69 -14.76 9.06
N LYS A 37 -0.18 -14.28 9.98
CA LYS A 37 -1.51 -14.87 10.22
C LYS A 37 -2.43 -14.77 8.99
N GLY A 38 -2.27 -13.73 8.18
CA GLY A 38 -2.99 -13.56 6.91
C GLY A 38 -2.40 -14.33 5.73
N GLY A 39 -1.32 -15.09 5.94
CA GLY A 39 -0.69 -15.91 4.91
C GLY A 39 0.20 -15.15 3.93
N ALA A 40 0.57 -13.89 4.21
CA ALA A 40 1.49 -13.11 3.40
C ALA A 40 2.98 -13.35 3.75
N LEU A 41 3.25 -13.96 4.90
CA LEU A 41 4.58 -14.33 5.40
C LEU A 41 4.59 -15.78 5.87
N GLY A 42 5.76 -16.44 5.79
CA GLY A 42 5.94 -17.85 6.17
C GLY A 42 6.68 -18.64 5.10
N LYS A 43 7.34 -19.74 5.47
CA LYS A 43 8.08 -20.58 4.50
C LYS A 43 7.12 -21.29 3.55
N GLU A 44 5.99 -21.70 4.08
CA GLU A 44 4.84 -22.29 3.41
C GLU A 44 4.09 -21.31 2.51
N ASN A 45 4.33 -20.00 2.66
CA ASN A 45 3.66 -18.93 1.92
C ASN A 45 4.64 -18.17 1.00
N ALA A 46 5.72 -18.81 0.55
CA ALA A 46 6.79 -18.15 -0.21
C ALA A 46 6.30 -17.46 -1.49
N GLU A 47 5.24 -17.98 -2.12
CA GLU A 47 4.59 -17.40 -3.30
C GLU A 47 3.83 -16.09 -3.03
N TRP A 48 3.48 -15.82 -1.76
CA TRP A 48 2.77 -14.62 -1.30
C TRP A 48 3.70 -13.56 -0.71
N ARG A 49 5.01 -13.85 -0.67
CA ARG A 49 6.02 -12.94 -0.12
C ARG A 49 6.00 -11.57 -0.78
N ASN A 50 5.66 -11.50 -2.06
CA ASN A 50 5.52 -10.25 -2.80
C ASN A 50 4.49 -9.29 -2.18
N VAL A 51 3.43 -9.79 -1.53
CA VAL A 51 2.43 -8.96 -0.83
C VAL A 51 3.06 -8.30 0.40
N SER A 52 3.82 -9.06 1.19
CA SER A 52 4.51 -8.51 2.35
C SER A 52 5.60 -7.48 1.98
N GLU A 53 6.33 -7.72 0.87
CA GLU A 53 7.34 -6.79 0.36
C GLU A 53 6.70 -5.52 -0.19
N HIS A 54 5.54 -5.65 -0.85
CA HIS A 54 4.71 -4.53 -1.30
C HIS A 54 4.24 -3.68 -0.12
N CYS A 55 3.56 -4.28 0.87
CA CYS A 55 3.10 -3.56 2.06
C CYS A 55 4.26 -2.88 2.80
N LEU A 56 5.42 -3.53 2.89
CA LEU A 56 6.59 -2.94 3.55
C LEU A 56 7.17 -1.75 2.77
N ALA A 57 7.26 -1.83 1.44
CA ALA A 57 7.70 -0.71 0.60
C ALA A 57 6.77 0.50 0.77
N GLU A 58 5.46 0.26 0.70
CA GLU A 58 4.44 1.27 0.92
C GLU A 58 4.53 1.91 2.30
N THR A 59 4.65 1.09 3.33
CA THR A 59 4.72 1.56 4.72
C THR A 59 5.88 2.51 4.94
N VAL A 60 7.03 2.25 4.29
CA VAL A 60 8.17 3.16 4.34
C VAL A 60 7.86 4.50 3.66
N GLY A 61 7.18 4.49 2.50
CA GLY A 61 6.74 5.72 1.84
C GLY A 61 5.71 6.49 2.68
N ALA A 62 4.79 5.76 3.31
CA ALA A 62 3.77 6.32 4.19
C ALA A 62 4.37 6.93 5.46
N ASP A 63 5.38 6.30 6.06
CA ASP A 63 6.12 6.85 7.21
C ASP A 63 6.84 8.16 6.86
N ILE A 64 7.44 8.24 5.66
CA ILE A 64 8.06 9.48 5.14
C ILE A 64 7.02 10.59 5.03
N LEU A 65 5.87 10.30 4.42
CA LEU A 65 4.81 11.30 4.26
C LEU A 65 4.21 11.70 5.60
N ALA A 66 3.91 10.75 6.48
CA ALA A 66 3.33 11.02 7.79
C ALA A 66 4.25 11.90 8.64
N GLU A 67 5.57 11.63 8.62
CA GLU A 67 6.57 12.49 9.25
C GLU A 67 6.58 13.90 8.67
N ALA A 68 6.61 14.03 7.33
CA ALA A 68 6.70 15.33 6.67
C ALA A 68 5.42 16.18 6.84
N LEU A 69 4.26 15.54 6.91
CA LEU A 69 2.95 16.17 7.03
C LEU A 69 2.49 16.37 8.49
N GLY A 70 3.25 15.86 9.46
CA GLY A 70 2.87 15.91 10.88
C GLY A 70 1.64 15.06 11.23
N ALA A 71 1.37 14.01 10.45
CA ALA A 71 0.29 13.07 10.70
C ALA A 71 0.65 12.07 11.82
N ASP A 72 -0.34 11.33 12.34
CA ASP A 72 -0.08 10.24 13.28
C ASP A 72 0.68 9.09 12.59
N ARG A 73 2.00 9.07 12.79
CA ARG A 73 2.91 8.11 12.15
C ARG A 73 2.61 6.66 12.52
N GLU A 74 2.38 6.38 13.81
CA GLU A 74 2.14 5.00 14.27
C GLU A 74 0.86 4.48 13.63
N LYS A 75 -0.20 5.29 13.67
CA LYS A 75 -1.48 4.95 13.05
C LYS A 75 -1.39 4.72 11.54
N VAL A 76 -0.73 5.62 10.80
CA VAL A 76 -0.56 5.50 9.34
C VAL A 76 0.28 4.27 8.98
N VAL A 77 1.40 4.08 9.67
CA VAL A 77 2.30 2.95 9.42
C VAL A 77 1.60 1.62 9.66
N THR A 78 0.91 1.46 10.79
CA THR A 78 0.16 0.23 11.06
C THR A 78 -0.96 0.03 10.04
N ALA A 79 -1.68 1.08 9.65
CA ALA A 79 -2.75 0.98 8.66
C ALA A 79 -2.25 0.55 7.28
N VAL A 80 -1.18 1.17 6.76
CA VAL A 80 -0.61 0.81 5.45
C VAL A 80 0.00 -0.58 5.47
N LEU A 81 0.71 -0.94 6.54
CA LEU A 81 1.34 -2.26 6.63
C LEU A 81 0.33 -3.40 6.68
N LEU A 82 -0.90 -3.12 7.13
CA LEU A 82 -1.96 -4.11 7.27
C LEU A 82 -3.04 -4.00 6.19
N HIS A 83 -2.97 -3.07 5.24
CA HIS A 83 -4.09 -2.84 4.31
C HIS A 83 -4.41 -4.08 3.43
N ASP A 84 -3.38 -4.82 3.01
CA ASP A 84 -3.47 -6.02 2.16
C ASP A 84 -3.16 -7.32 2.96
N TRP A 85 -3.31 -7.30 4.29
CA TRP A 85 -2.85 -8.39 5.17
C TRP A 85 -3.45 -9.77 4.85
N ASN A 86 -4.67 -9.82 4.35
CA ASN A 86 -5.42 -11.03 4.01
C ASN A 86 -5.62 -11.19 2.49
N LYS A 87 -4.75 -10.57 1.66
CA LYS A 87 -4.89 -10.54 0.21
C LYS A 87 -5.02 -11.92 -0.45
N ARG A 88 -4.38 -12.92 0.13
CA ARG A 88 -4.51 -14.31 -0.30
C ARG A 88 -5.96 -14.78 -0.22
N THR A 89 -6.55 -14.65 0.96
CA THR A 89 -7.95 -15.02 1.21
C THR A 89 -8.90 -14.20 0.36
N GLU A 90 -8.60 -12.92 0.11
CA GLU A 90 -9.33 -12.07 -0.84
C GLU A 90 -9.40 -12.72 -2.23
N ILE A 91 -8.25 -13.04 -2.82
CA ILE A 91 -8.17 -13.61 -4.17
C ILE A 91 -8.83 -14.99 -4.21
N GLU A 92 -8.60 -15.84 -3.22
CA GLU A 92 -9.19 -17.18 -3.14
C GLU A 92 -10.73 -17.09 -3.05
N THR A 93 -11.27 -16.20 -2.24
CA THR A 93 -12.72 -16.03 -2.06
C THR A 93 -13.35 -15.40 -3.29
N MET A 94 -12.74 -14.38 -3.89
CA MET A 94 -13.22 -13.78 -5.14
C MET A 94 -13.25 -14.80 -6.29
N THR A 95 -12.27 -15.72 -6.34
CA THR A 95 -12.26 -16.80 -7.33
C THR A 95 -13.42 -17.78 -7.13
N GLN A 96 -13.85 -17.99 -5.89
CA GLN A 96 -14.93 -18.93 -5.55
C GLN A 96 -16.33 -18.30 -5.69
N HIS A 97 -16.50 -17.06 -5.24
CA HIS A 97 -17.82 -16.42 -5.05
C HIS A 97 -18.09 -15.27 -6.05
N GLY A 98 -17.12 -14.92 -6.90
CA GLY A 98 -17.17 -13.74 -7.76
C GLY A 98 -16.56 -12.51 -7.09
N ALA A 99 -16.16 -11.52 -7.90
CA ALA A 99 -15.38 -10.39 -7.43
C ALA A 99 -16.12 -9.51 -6.39
N GLU A 100 -17.39 -9.15 -6.64
CA GLU A 100 -18.14 -8.24 -5.77
C GLU A 100 -18.53 -8.89 -4.44
N GLU A 101 -19.15 -10.07 -4.48
CA GLU A 101 -19.56 -10.83 -3.31
C GLU A 101 -18.36 -11.30 -2.49
N GLY A 102 -17.33 -11.83 -3.15
CA GLY A 102 -16.11 -12.28 -2.48
C GLY A 102 -15.37 -11.14 -1.79
N TYR A 103 -15.29 -9.96 -2.43
CA TYR A 103 -14.69 -8.78 -1.81
C TYR A 103 -15.46 -8.34 -0.56
N LYS A 104 -16.80 -8.22 -0.64
CA LYS A 104 -17.65 -7.85 0.51
C LYS A 104 -17.47 -8.81 1.69
N GLU A 105 -17.44 -10.11 1.42
CA GLU A 105 -17.24 -11.15 2.44
C GLU A 105 -15.88 -11.03 3.12
N VAL A 106 -14.81 -10.88 2.33
CA VAL A 106 -13.45 -10.83 2.84
C VAL A 106 -13.16 -9.54 3.60
N THR A 107 -13.69 -8.40 3.15
CA THR A 107 -13.53 -7.13 3.88
C THR A 107 -14.20 -7.22 5.26
N ALA A 108 -15.45 -7.68 5.34
CA ALA A 108 -16.17 -7.76 6.62
C ALA A 108 -15.52 -8.74 7.60
N ASN A 109 -15.11 -9.92 7.12
CA ASN A 109 -14.38 -10.88 7.94
C ASN A 109 -12.98 -10.38 8.31
N GLY A 110 -12.32 -9.68 7.39
CA GLY A 110 -10.98 -9.13 7.57
C GLY A 110 -10.93 -8.08 8.69
N GLU A 111 -11.86 -7.13 8.67
CA GLU A 111 -11.96 -6.10 9.72
C GLU A 111 -12.20 -6.71 11.10
N ARG A 112 -13.06 -7.73 11.20
CA ARG A 112 -13.30 -8.45 12.45
C ARG A 112 -12.01 -9.11 12.96
N LEU A 113 -11.28 -9.80 12.10
CA LEU A 113 -10.05 -10.49 12.48
C LEU A 113 -8.94 -9.53 12.92
N LEU A 114 -8.81 -8.36 12.29
CA LEU A 114 -7.87 -7.33 12.74
C LEU A 114 -8.19 -6.87 14.18
N ARG A 115 -9.47 -6.67 14.50
CA ARG A 115 -9.91 -6.34 15.87
C ARG A 115 -9.57 -7.47 16.85
N ASP A 116 -9.82 -8.73 16.46
CA ASP A 116 -9.49 -9.91 17.28
C ASP A 116 -7.97 -10.04 17.50
N TYR A 117 -7.16 -9.53 16.58
CA TYR A 117 -5.69 -9.43 16.73
C TYR A 117 -5.23 -8.22 17.56
N GLY A 118 -6.16 -7.42 18.06
CA GLY A 118 -5.89 -6.26 18.92
C GLY A 118 -5.52 -4.99 18.16
N VAL A 119 -5.83 -4.91 16.87
CA VAL A 119 -5.63 -3.68 16.08
C VAL A 119 -6.70 -2.65 16.47
N PRO A 120 -6.33 -1.40 16.80
CA PRO A 120 -7.28 -0.35 17.16
C PRO A 120 -8.30 -0.05 16.05
N GLU A 121 -9.52 0.30 16.44
CA GLU A 121 -10.65 0.48 15.51
C GLU A 121 -10.40 1.51 14.42
N ASP A 122 -9.78 2.61 14.82
CA ASP A 122 -9.48 3.71 13.93
C ASP A 122 -8.35 3.37 12.95
N VAL A 123 -7.44 2.45 13.33
CA VAL A 123 -6.44 1.86 12.43
C VAL A 123 -7.09 0.87 11.46
N VAL A 124 -8.00 0.02 11.92
CA VAL A 124 -8.77 -0.90 11.06
C VAL A 124 -9.55 -0.11 10.00
N THR A 125 -10.22 0.95 10.41
CA THR A 125 -10.94 1.85 9.48
C THR A 125 -9.98 2.53 8.51
N LEU A 126 -8.83 2.97 8.99
CA LEU A 126 -7.83 3.66 8.18
C LEU A 126 -7.20 2.73 7.14
N SER A 127 -6.96 1.45 7.46
CA SER A 127 -6.36 0.49 6.53
C SER A 127 -7.21 0.25 5.28
N GLN A 128 -8.51 0.52 5.33
CA GLN A 128 -9.42 0.42 4.18
C GLN A 128 -9.51 1.71 3.35
N SER A 129 -8.78 2.77 3.74
CA SER A 129 -8.85 4.07 3.06
C SER A 129 -8.13 4.10 1.72
N ASN A 130 -7.51 3.00 1.30
CA ASN A 130 -6.97 2.84 -0.05
C ASN A 130 -8.07 2.72 -1.11
N ILE A 131 -9.29 2.36 -0.71
CA ILE A 131 -10.50 2.45 -1.53
C ILE A 131 -11.40 3.58 -1.02
N LEU A 132 -11.75 4.51 -1.91
CA LEU A 132 -12.58 5.67 -1.59
C LEU A 132 -14.03 5.24 -1.31
N LYS A 133 -14.68 5.81 -0.29
CA LYS A 133 -16.04 5.39 0.09
C LYS A 133 -17.13 5.86 -0.90
N SER A 134 -16.82 6.85 -1.73
CA SER A 134 -17.79 7.44 -2.66
C SER A 134 -17.09 7.97 -3.91
N ALA A 135 -17.89 8.23 -4.96
CA ALA A 135 -17.43 8.94 -6.15
C ALA A 135 -17.53 10.48 -6.03
N ASN A 136 -17.78 11.00 -4.83
CA ASN A 136 -18.02 12.42 -4.61
C ASN A 136 -16.70 13.16 -4.38
N ARG A 137 -16.42 14.11 -5.27
CA ARG A 137 -15.22 14.95 -5.20
C ARG A 137 -15.04 15.67 -3.86
N ASN A 138 -16.12 16.15 -3.25
CA ASN A 138 -16.03 16.85 -1.96
C ASN A 138 -15.56 15.90 -0.85
N ASP A 139 -15.95 14.63 -0.90
CA ASP A 139 -15.54 13.65 0.11
C ASP A 139 -14.02 13.40 0.01
N TRP A 140 -13.49 13.30 -1.21
CA TRP A 140 -12.05 13.11 -1.44
C TRP A 140 -11.21 14.28 -0.92
N LEU A 141 -11.64 15.52 -1.18
CA LEU A 141 -10.95 16.73 -0.74
C LEU A 141 -10.93 16.87 0.78
N ASN A 142 -11.99 16.42 1.44
CA ASN A 142 -12.16 16.48 2.89
C ASN A 142 -11.63 15.23 3.64
N LEU A 143 -10.96 14.30 2.95
CA LEU A 143 -10.31 13.18 3.63
C LEU A 143 -9.29 13.69 4.67
N PRO A 144 -9.24 13.08 5.87
CA PRO A 144 -8.16 13.27 6.81
C PRO A 144 -6.80 13.01 6.18
N ILE A 145 -5.75 13.65 6.69
CA ILE A 145 -4.41 13.57 6.10
C ILE A 145 -3.88 12.13 6.09
N GLU A 146 -4.15 11.37 7.15
CA GLU A 146 -3.79 9.96 7.27
C GLU A 146 -4.44 9.12 6.16
N ALA A 147 -5.72 9.35 5.88
CA ALA A 147 -6.45 8.64 4.83
C ALA A 147 -5.94 9.00 3.44
N LYS A 148 -5.56 10.27 3.21
CA LYS A 148 -4.91 10.71 1.97
C LYS A 148 -3.56 10.02 1.76
N ILE A 149 -2.77 9.85 2.82
CA ILE A 149 -1.48 9.15 2.74
C ILE A 149 -1.68 7.68 2.37
N VAL A 150 -2.57 6.97 3.07
CA VAL A 150 -2.89 5.55 2.79
C VAL A 150 -3.34 5.38 1.34
N TYR A 151 -4.32 6.18 0.90
CA TYR A 151 -4.80 6.16 -0.48
C TYR A 151 -3.68 6.43 -1.49
N PHE A 152 -2.92 7.51 -1.26
CA PHE A 152 -1.93 7.96 -2.22
C PHE A 152 -0.84 6.90 -2.40
N ILE A 153 -0.34 6.31 -1.31
CA ILE A 153 0.72 5.31 -1.37
C ILE A 153 0.32 4.05 -2.14
N ASP A 154 -0.87 3.49 -1.94
CA ASP A 154 -1.35 2.30 -2.70
C ASP A 154 -1.50 2.65 -4.20
N VAL A 155 -2.12 3.78 -4.52
CA VAL A 155 -2.38 4.14 -5.93
C VAL A 155 -1.11 4.50 -6.71
N ILE A 156 0.03 4.73 -6.05
CA ILE A 156 1.33 4.94 -6.69
C ILE A 156 2.26 3.73 -6.60
N THR A 157 1.86 2.60 -6.04
CA THR A 157 2.79 1.47 -5.86
C THR A 157 2.48 0.33 -6.83
N SER A 158 3.53 -0.17 -7.49
CA SER A 158 3.48 -1.37 -8.32
C SER A 158 4.58 -2.34 -7.90
N GLY A 159 4.18 -3.43 -7.24
CA GLY A 159 5.12 -4.33 -6.55
C GLY A 159 5.79 -3.59 -5.41
N THR A 160 7.10 -3.36 -5.49
CA THR A 160 7.87 -2.61 -4.47
C THR A 160 8.36 -1.26 -4.98
N LYS A 161 7.83 -0.76 -6.10
CA LYS A 161 8.27 0.49 -6.74
C LYS A 161 7.17 1.54 -6.67
N PHE A 162 7.54 2.76 -6.32
CA PHE A 162 6.70 3.92 -6.51
C PHE A 162 6.74 4.34 -7.99
N VAL A 163 5.56 4.41 -8.59
CA VAL A 163 5.30 4.77 -9.99
C VAL A 163 4.15 5.79 -10.00
N GLY A 164 4.11 6.69 -10.99
CA GLY A 164 2.99 7.63 -11.11
C GLY A 164 1.64 6.91 -11.16
N PHE A 165 0.58 7.51 -10.61
CA PHE A 165 -0.74 6.89 -10.56
C PHE A 165 -1.27 6.52 -11.96
N GLU A 166 -0.95 7.29 -13.00
CA GLU A 166 -1.33 6.97 -14.38
C GLU A 166 -0.74 5.62 -14.83
N GLU A 167 0.54 5.40 -14.56
CA GLU A 167 1.24 4.15 -14.89
C GLU A 167 0.71 2.99 -14.03
N ARG A 168 0.50 3.21 -12.73
CA ARG A 168 -0.09 2.20 -11.84
C ARG A 168 -1.46 1.78 -12.35
N LEU A 169 -2.35 2.72 -12.66
CA LEU A 169 -3.69 2.45 -13.15
C LEU A 169 -3.67 1.76 -14.52
N ARG A 170 -2.74 2.13 -15.40
CA ARG A 170 -2.53 1.45 -16.69
C ARG A 170 -2.13 -0.02 -16.49
N LEU A 171 -1.22 -0.32 -15.57
CA LEU A 171 -0.81 -1.68 -15.23
C LEU A 171 -1.94 -2.47 -14.58
N ALA A 172 -2.74 -1.83 -13.73
CA ALA A 172 -3.92 -2.43 -13.10
C ALA A 172 -4.99 -2.83 -14.13
N ALA A 173 -5.24 -1.97 -15.13
CA ALA A 173 -6.20 -2.23 -16.21
C ALA A 173 -5.81 -3.40 -17.14
N GLN A 174 -4.58 -3.92 -17.04
CA GLN A 174 -4.13 -5.10 -17.78
C GLN A 174 -4.42 -6.43 -17.07
N LYS A 175 -4.87 -6.39 -15.81
CA LYS A 175 -5.13 -7.58 -14.99
C LYS A 175 -6.63 -7.87 -14.97
N PRO A 176 -7.11 -9.00 -15.52
CA PRO A 176 -8.54 -9.31 -15.60
C PRO A 176 -9.27 -9.22 -14.25
N ASN A 177 -8.72 -9.83 -13.19
CA ASN A 177 -9.34 -9.81 -11.86
C ASN A 177 -9.44 -8.39 -11.28
N THR A 178 -8.47 -7.51 -11.57
CA THR A 178 -8.50 -6.12 -11.12
C THR A 178 -9.56 -5.32 -11.88
N VAL A 179 -9.71 -5.58 -13.18
CA VAL A 179 -10.79 -4.98 -13.98
C VAL A 179 -12.15 -5.43 -13.47
N GLU A 180 -12.34 -6.73 -13.26
CA GLU A 180 -13.59 -7.29 -12.74
C GLU A 180 -13.98 -6.69 -11.39
N LEU A 181 -13.04 -6.67 -10.42
CA LEU A 181 -13.25 -6.01 -9.14
C LEU A 181 -13.62 -4.54 -9.32
N SER A 182 -12.88 -3.81 -10.16
CA SER A 182 -13.13 -2.40 -10.43
C SER A 182 -14.53 -2.13 -10.99
N GLU A 183 -15.00 -2.99 -11.89
CA GLU A 183 -16.35 -2.90 -12.47
C GLU A 183 -17.45 -3.19 -11.44
N GLY A 184 -17.19 -4.04 -10.44
CA GLY A 184 -18.10 -4.29 -9.31
C GLY A 184 -18.44 -3.04 -8.49
N PHE A 185 -17.58 -2.02 -8.51
CA PHE A 185 -17.84 -0.75 -7.80
C PHE A 185 -18.82 0.19 -8.51
N ARG A 186 -19.31 -0.13 -9.73
CA ARG A 186 -20.25 0.74 -10.44
C ARG A 186 -21.54 1.00 -9.67
N SER A 187 -22.03 0.02 -8.93
CA SER A 187 -23.23 0.15 -8.08
C SER A 187 -23.00 1.18 -6.96
N THR A 188 -21.80 1.18 -6.35
CA THR A 188 -21.38 2.11 -5.29
C THR A 188 -21.13 3.53 -5.79
N TYR A 189 -20.57 3.67 -7.00
CA TYR A 189 -20.09 4.94 -7.53
C TYR A 189 -21.00 5.60 -8.57
N GLY A 190 -22.29 5.24 -8.57
CA GLY A 190 -23.27 5.85 -9.48
C GLY A 190 -22.93 5.63 -10.96
N GLY A 191 -22.40 4.45 -11.28
CA GLY A 191 -22.06 4.03 -12.64
C GLY A 191 -20.60 4.15 -13.03
N LYS A 192 -19.70 4.69 -12.18
CA LYS A 192 -18.24 4.70 -12.43
C LYS A 192 -17.55 3.47 -11.86
N SER A 193 -16.53 2.93 -12.52
CA SER A 193 -15.71 1.85 -11.95
C SER A 193 -14.67 2.40 -10.97
N LEU A 194 -14.06 1.53 -10.16
CA LEU A 194 -13.01 1.92 -9.20
C LEU A 194 -11.84 2.62 -9.88
N LEU A 195 -11.34 2.07 -11.00
CA LEU A 195 -10.23 2.67 -11.75
C LEU A 195 -10.59 4.06 -12.29
N GLN A 196 -11.86 4.29 -12.69
CA GLN A 196 -12.32 5.61 -13.12
C GLN A 196 -12.32 6.62 -11.96
N VAL A 197 -12.81 6.20 -10.78
CA VAL A 197 -12.77 7.03 -9.57
C VAL A 197 -11.34 7.32 -9.14
N GLN A 198 -10.44 6.33 -9.17
CA GLN A 198 -9.03 6.52 -8.86
C GLN A 198 -8.34 7.48 -9.83
N ALA A 199 -8.64 7.41 -11.13
CA ALA A 199 -8.08 8.32 -12.12
C ALA A 199 -8.49 9.79 -11.87
N GLU A 200 -9.71 10.03 -11.38
CA GLU A 200 -10.20 11.38 -11.06
C GLU A 200 -9.69 11.89 -9.70
N ALA A 201 -9.64 11.02 -8.68
CA ALA A 201 -9.30 11.41 -7.32
C ALA A 201 -7.79 11.58 -7.10
N SER A 202 -6.97 10.73 -7.71
CA SER A 202 -5.51 10.71 -7.51
C SER A 202 -4.82 12.05 -7.77
N PRO A 203 -5.04 12.76 -8.89
CA PRO A 203 -4.39 14.06 -9.10
C PRO A 203 -4.83 15.12 -8.08
N LEU A 204 -6.08 15.05 -7.59
CA LEU A 204 -6.58 15.99 -6.58
C LEU A 204 -5.96 15.74 -5.21
N ILE A 205 -5.87 14.46 -4.81
CA ILE A 205 -5.27 14.07 -3.53
C ILE A 205 -3.75 14.35 -3.56
N GLN A 206 -3.06 14.00 -4.65
CA GLN A 206 -1.65 14.32 -4.82
C GLN A 206 -1.39 15.82 -4.71
N LYS A 207 -2.15 16.64 -5.46
CA LYS A 207 -2.01 18.09 -5.39
C LYS A 207 -2.21 18.61 -3.96
N GLY A 208 -3.21 18.09 -3.24
CA GLY A 208 -3.45 18.49 -1.84
C GLY A 208 -2.28 18.16 -0.91
N LEU A 209 -1.62 17.01 -1.10
CA LEU A 209 -0.42 16.63 -0.34
C LEU A 209 0.80 17.50 -0.74
N GLU A 210 0.97 17.79 -2.03
CA GLU A 210 2.03 18.67 -2.55
C GLU A 210 1.89 20.10 -2.03
N ASP A 211 0.67 20.66 -2.04
CA ASP A 211 0.38 22.00 -1.53
C ASP A 211 0.77 22.12 -0.05
N LEU A 212 0.47 21.10 0.77
CA LEU A 212 0.80 21.05 2.21
C LEU A 212 2.31 20.96 2.46
N LEU A 213 3.06 20.31 1.57
CA LEU A 213 4.51 20.19 1.67
C LEU A 213 5.26 21.30 0.93
N HIS A 214 4.54 22.23 0.30
CA HIS A 214 5.10 23.28 -0.56
C HIS A 214 5.99 22.72 -1.68
N LEU A 215 5.56 21.63 -2.30
CA LEU A 215 6.26 20.99 -3.41
C LEU A 215 5.75 21.50 -4.76
N GLU A 216 6.60 21.41 -5.78
CA GLU A 216 6.19 21.65 -7.15
C GLU A 216 5.18 20.57 -7.62
N PRO A 217 4.19 20.92 -8.45
CA PRO A 217 3.20 19.97 -8.93
C PRO A 217 3.83 18.75 -9.60
N GLY A 218 3.41 17.55 -9.24
CA GLY A 218 3.90 16.31 -9.83
C GLY A 218 5.16 15.73 -9.19
N THR A 219 5.74 16.36 -8.16
CA THR A 219 7.04 15.97 -7.58
C THR A 219 6.95 15.16 -6.28
N LEU A 220 5.74 14.78 -5.82
CA LEU A 220 5.57 14.06 -4.56
C LEU A 220 6.28 12.70 -4.51
N ILE A 221 6.30 11.96 -5.63
CA ILE A 221 7.02 10.67 -5.69
C ILE A 221 8.53 10.89 -5.60
N ASP A 222 9.07 11.88 -6.29
CA ASP A 222 10.49 12.23 -6.24
C ASP A 222 10.91 12.65 -4.83
N PHE A 223 10.02 13.37 -4.12
CA PHE A 223 10.22 13.70 -2.71
C PHE A 223 10.34 12.43 -1.85
N ILE A 224 9.41 11.47 -1.98
CA ILE A 224 9.45 10.20 -1.23
C ILE A 224 10.73 9.43 -1.55
N MET A 225 11.07 9.30 -2.84
CA MET A 225 12.26 8.55 -3.27
C MET A 225 13.55 9.18 -2.76
N ARG A 226 13.67 10.50 -2.79
CA ARG A 226 14.82 11.22 -2.23
C ARG A 226 14.94 11.00 -0.73
N LYS A 227 13.83 11.11 0.02
CA LYS A 227 13.81 10.86 1.47
C LYS A 227 14.12 9.42 1.83
N LEU A 228 13.67 8.46 1.04
CA LEU A 228 14.03 7.05 1.20
C LEU A 228 15.53 6.85 1.01
N GLU A 229 16.13 7.41 -0.04
CA GLU A 229 17.56 7.33 -0.30
C GLU A 229 18.37 7.97 0.84
N GLU A 230 17.97 9.17 1.29
CA GLU A 230 18.56 9.85 2.46
C GLU A 230 18.58 8.92 3.69
N ARG A 231 17.48 8.20 3.96
CA ARG A 231 17.39 7.24 5.08
C ARG A 231 18.26 6.01 4.88
N ILE A 232 18.29 5.42 3.67
CA ILE A 232 19.12 4.24 3.36
C ILE A 232 20.61 4.56 3.50
N GLN A 233 21.05 5.76 3.12
CA GLN A 233 22.46 6.16 3.22
C GLN A 233 23.00 6.23 4.65
N THR A 234 22.12 6.27 5.65
CA THR A 234 22.51 6.26 7.08
C THR A 234 22.83 4.87 7.65
N TYR A 235 22.59 3.79 6.89
CA TYR A 235 22.79 2.39 7.31
C TYR A 235 24.16 1.81 6.87
#